data_AF-A0A7W0TH64-F1
#
_entry.id   AF-A0A7W0TH64-F1
#
_cell.length_a   1.000
_cell.length_b   1.000
_cell.length_c   1.000
_cell.angle_alpha   90.00
_cell.angle_beta   90.00
_cell.angle_gamma   90.00
#
_symmetry.space_group_name_H-M   'P 1'
#
loop_
_entity.id
_entity.type
_entity.pdbx_description
1 polymer ?
#
loop_
_entity_poly.entity_id
_entity_poly.type
_entity_poly.pdbx_seq_one_letter_code
_entity_poly.pdbx_strand_id
1 'polypeptide(L)'
;MIVMKPTATEEQVRAVIDRIESCGARAHPSRGEEVTVIGAIGDREHVARLGLEGHDGVEQVVPILKPFKLSSAQLKPGERTVIEVDGRLIGGEHFSLIAGPCTVESRDQVLTAAHMVAAGGASLFRGGAYKPRSSPYSFQGLGQEGLRLLAEAKAQTGLPIVTELMDARDIEPVLEVADVIQVGARNMQNYALLAEIGRSDKPVLLKRGLSATLEELLMAAEYVLKEGNPDVMLCER
;
A
#
# COMPACT_ATOMS: atom_id res chain seq x y z
N MET A 1 -12.27 -2.25 -22.03
CA MET A 1 -13.46 -2.62 -22.81
C MET A 1 -14.42 -1.45 -22.74
N ILE A 2 -14.98 -1.02 -23.85
CA ILE A 2 -15.94 0.08 -23.92
C ILE A 2 -17.26 -0.54 -24.40
N VAL A 3 -18.33 -0.36 -23.64
CA VAL A 3 -19.67 -0.82 -24.02
C VAL A 3 -20.43 0.38 -24.56
N MET A 4 -20.92 0.27 -25.79
CA MET A 4 -21.75 1.30 -26.43
C MET A 4 -23.21 1.13 -25.99
N LYS A 5 -23.96 2.23 -25.94
CA LYS A 5 -25.41 2.22 -25.73
C LYS A 5 -26.09 1.40 -26.84
N PRO A 6 -27.21 0.70 -26.56
CA PRO A 6 -27.99 0.00 -27.59
C PRO A 6 -28.44 0.91 -28.75
N THR A 7 -28.59 2.21 -28.47
CA THR A 7 -29.00 3.24 -29.43
C THR A 7 -27.82 3.96 -30.09
N ALA A 8 -26.58 3.54 -29.86
CA ALA A 8 -25.41 4.19 -30.40
C ALA A 8 -25.37 4.10 -31.93
N THR A 9 -25.13 5.23 -32.60
CA THR A 9 -25.02 5.27 -34.05
C THR A 9 -23.65 4.81 -34.53
N GLU A 10 -23.56 4.40 -35.80
CA GLU A 10 -22.28 4.07 -36.44
C GLU A 10 -21.25 5.20 -36.38
N GLU A 11 -21.73 6.45 -36.44
CA GLU A 11 -20.89 7.64 -36.32
C GLU A 11 -20.30 7.75 -34.91
N GLN A 12 -21.11 7.50 -33.88
CA GLN A 12 -20.65 7.50 -32.48
C GLN A 12 -19.65 6.35 -32.22
N VAL A 13 -19.91 5.15 -32.76
CA VAL A 13 -18.98 4.02 -32.68
C VAL A 13 -17.64 4.36 -33.33
N ARG A 14 -17.65 4.93 -34.55
CA ARG A 14 -16.44 5.35 -35.25
C ARG A 14 -15.69 6.44 -34.49
N ALA A 15 -16.39 7.44 -33.96
CA ALA A 15 -15.76 8.49 -33.16
C ALA A 15 -15.02 7.95 -31.92
N VAL A 16 -15.59 6.95 -31.25
CA VAL A 16 -14.92 6.27 -30.12
C VAL A 16 -13.70 5.48 -30.58
N ILE A 17 -13.78 4.77 -31.71
CA ILE A 17 -12.65 4.05 -32.33
C ILE A 17 -11.51 5.02 -32.63
N ASP A 18 -11.79 6.11 -33.36
CA ASP A 18 -10.78 7.10 -33.76
C ASP A 18 -10.10 7.72 -32.54
N ARG A 19 -10.88 7.95 -31.47
CA ARG A 19 -10.35 8.49 -30.22
C ARG A 19 -9.45 7.50 -29.50
N ILE A 20 -9.79 6.21 -29.46
CA ILE A 20 -8.91 5.15 -28.93
C ILE A 20 -7.61 5.11 -29.73
N GLU A 21 -7.69 5.15 -31.06
CA GLU A 21 -6.52 5.07 -31.94
C GLU A 21 -5.64 6.32 -31.86
N SER A 22 -6.21 7.49 -31.55
CA SER A 22 -5.48 8.75 -31.39
C SER A 22 -4.40 8.73 -30.29
N CYS A 23 -4.50 7.82 -29.31
CA CYS A 23 -3.52 7.67 -28.23
C CYS A 23 -2.49 6.55 -28.46
N GLY A 24 -2.48 5.95 -29.67
CA GLY A 24 -1.59 4.84 -30.04
C GLY A 24 -2.09 3.46 -29.59
N ALA A 25 -3.31 3.37 -29.05
CA ALA A 25 -3.96 2.08 -28.79
C ALA A 25 -4.65 1.55 -30.05
N ARG A 26 -4.94 0.25 -30.09
CA ARG A 26 -5.73 -0.37 -31.16
C ARG A 26 -7.15 -0.61 -30.67
N ALA A 27 -8.14 -0.24 -31.48
CA ALA A 27 -9.53 -0.55 -31.22
C ALA A 27 -9.94 -1.87 -31.91
N HIS A 28 -10.70 -2.70 -31.22
CA HIS A 28 -11.27 -3.94 -31.76
C HIS A 28 -12.78 -3.96 -31.51
N PRO A 29 -13.59 -3.43 -32.44
CA PRO A 29 -15.04 -3.43 -32.31
C PRO A 29 -15.61 -4.83 -32.53
N SER A 30 -16.53 -5.23 -31.66
CA SER A 30 -17.34 -6.45 -31.73
C SER A 30 -18.81 -6.04 -31.71
N ARG A 31 -19.50 -6.24 -32.83
CA ARG A 31 -20.90 -5.90 -33.00
C ARG A 31 -21.75 -7.09 -32.55
N GLY A 32 -22.37 -6.99 -31.38
CA GLY A 32 -23.34 -7.97 -30.89
C GLY A 32 -24.73 -7.72 -31.47
N GLU A 33 -25.66 -8.64 -31.17
CA GLU A 33 -27.07 -8.50 -31.56
C GLU A 33 -27.75 -7.33 -30.84
N GLU A 34 -27.38 -7.06 -29.58
CA GLU A 34 -27.98 -6.01 -28.76
C GLU A 34 -27.11 -4.76 -28.59
N VAL A 35 -25.79 -4.94 -28.46
CA VAL A 35 -24.84 -3.85 -28.19
C VAL A 35 -23.54 -4.03 -28.94
N THR A 36 -22.87 -2.91 -29.26
CA THR A 36 -21.49 -2.93 -29.76
C THR A 36 -20.52 -2.78 -28.59
N VAL A 37 -19.50 -3.64 -28.55
CA VAL A 37 -18.43 -3.59 -27.56
C VAL A 37 -17.11 -3.30 -28.27
N ILE A 38 -16.29 -2.40 -27.74
CA ILE A 38 -14.99 -2.06 -28.30
C ILE A 38 -13.89 -2.47 -27.31
N GLY A 39 -13.04 -3.41 -27.74
CA GLY A 39 -11.79 -3.71 -27.04
C GLY A 39 -10.76 -2.63 -27.33
N ALA A 40 -10.13 -2.04 -26.31
CA ALA A 40 -8.99 -1.15 -26.47
C ALA A 40 -7.72 -1.87 -26.02
N ILE A 41 -6.77 -2.06 -26.94
CA ILE A 41 -5.52 -2.79 -26.73
C ILE A 41 -4.37 -1.80 -26.85
N GLY A 42 -3.74 -1.46 -25.73
CA GLY A 42 -2.65 -0.50 -25.67
C GLY A 42 -2.33 -0.13 -24.24
N ASP A 43 -1.61 0.98 -24.05
CA ASP A 43 -1.33 1.50 -22.72
C ASP A 43 -2.63 1.94 -22.02
N ARG A 44 -2.87 1.40 -20.82
CA ARG A 44 -4.10 1.67 -20.05
C ARG A 44 -4.22 3.14 -19.67
N GLU A 45 -3.14 3.78 -19.24
CA GLU A 45 -3.19 5.17 -18.79
C GLU A 45 -3.52 6.10 -19.95
N HIS A 46 -2.97 5.82 -21.13
CA HIS A 46 -3.25 6.56 -22.35
C HIS A 46 -4.74 6.51 -22.69
N VAL A 47 -5.34 5.31 -22.67
CA VAL A 47 -6.76 5.12 -22.95
C VAL A 47 -7.65 5.74 -21.86
N ALA A 48 -7.27 5.62 -20.58
CA ALA A 48 -8.03 6.20 -19.47
C ALA A 48 -8.11 7.74 -19.55
N ARG A 49 -7.04 8.40 -19.99
CA ARG A 49 -6.99 9.86 -20.18
C ARG A 49 -7.93 10.39 -21.27
N LEU A 50 -8.48 9.52 -22.13
CA LEU A 50 -9.40 9.94 -23.19
C LEU A 50 -10.80 10.35 -22.68
N GLY A 51 -11.15 9.96 -21.45
CA GLY A 51 -12.43 10.31 -20.81
C GLY A 51 -13.65 9.70 -21.51
N LEU A 52 -13.52 8.46 -22.02
CA LEU A 52 -14.52 7.84 -22.91
C LEU A 52 -15.90 7.61 -22.24
N GLU A 53 -15.98 7.51 -20.91
CA GLU A 53 -17.27 7.36 -20.21
C GLU A 53 -18.23 8.53 -20.45
N GLY A 54 -17.71 9.73 -20.72
CA GLY A 54 -18.52 10.91 -21.03
C GLY A 54 -18.83 11.09 -22.51
N HIS A 55 -18.39 10.18 -23.38
CA HIS A 55 -18.53 10.33 -24.83
C HIS A 55 -19.91 9.90 -25.32
N ASP A 56 -20.43 10.59 -26.33
CA ASP A 56 -21.71 10.24 -26.95
C ASP A 56 -21.69 8.81 -27.49
N GLY A 57 -22.77 8.08 -27.23
CA GLY A 57 -22.91 6.67 -27.58
C GLY A 57 -22.24 5.68 -26.62
N VAL A 58 -21.41 6.12 -25.68
CA VAL A 58 -20.79 5.22 -24.67
C VAL A 58 -21.75 5.01 -23.50
N GLU A 59 -21.94 3.76 -23.10
CA GLU A 59 -22.70 3.39 -21.91
C GLU A 59 -21.80 3.24 -20.69
N GLN A 60 -20.70 2.49 -20.82
CA GLN A 60 -19.72 2.32 -19.74
C GLN A 60 -18.35 1.90 -20.27
N VAL A 61 -17.32 2.17 -19.47
CA VAL A 61 -15.95 1.70 -19.73
C VAL A 61 -15.55 0.72 -18.63
N VAL A 62 -15.27 -0.52 -19.02
CA VAL A 62 -14.84 -1.59 -18.12
C VAL A 62 -13.34 -1.86 -18.31
N PRO A 63 -12.47 -1.51 -17.33
CA PRO A 63 -11.05 -1.83 -17.40
C PRO A 63 -10.83 -3.36 -17.32
N ILE A 64 -9.99 -3.89 -18.20
CA ILE A 64 -9.67 -5.34 -18.23
C ILE A 64 -8.46 -5.65 -17.34
N LEU A 65 -7.44 -4.77 -17.36
CA LEU A 65 -6.25 -4.94 -16.53
C LEU A 65 -6.52 -4.47 -15.10
N LYS A 66 -5.79 -5.02 -14.14
CA LYS A 66 -5.79 -4.51 -12.75
C LYS A 66 -5.15 -3.12 -12.68
N PRO A 67 -5.61 -2.23 -11.78
CA PRO A 67 -5.06 -0.88 -11.68
C PRO A 67 -3.66 -0.84 -11.05
N PHE A 68 -3.28 -1.91 -10.35
CA PHE A 68 -1.96 -2.13 -9.76
C PHE A 68 -1.14 -3.13 -10.58
N LYS A 69 0.14 -2.82 -10.83
CA LYS A 69 1.07 -3.62 -11.65
C LYS A 69 2.21 -4.22 -10.81
N LEU A 70 2.93 -3.40 -10.04
CA LEU A 70 4.06 -3.78 -9.18
C LEU A 70 3.63 -4.67 -8.01
N SER A 71 2.46 -4.40 -7.40
CA SER A 71 1.91 -5.23 -6.32
C SER A 71 1.17 -6.46 -6.84
N SER A 72 1.06 -6.63 -8.16
CA SER A 72 0.37 -7.76 -8.78
C SER A 72 1.31 -8.96 -8.94
N ALA A 73 0.84 -10.13 -8.49
CA ALA A 73 1.49 -11.41 -8.76
C ALA A 73 1.61 -11.73 -10.27
N GLN A 74 0.88 -11.01 -11.15
CA GLN A 74 1.00 -11.17 -12.59
C GLN A 74 2.35 -10.69 -13.13
N LEU A 75 3.01 -9.76 -12.44
CA LEU A 75 4.31 -9.25 -12.86
C LEU A 75 5.44 -10.24 -12.57
N LYS A 76 5.32 -11.01 -11.48
CA LYS A 76 6.28 -12.05 -11.08
C LYS A 76 5.56 -13.35 -10.73
N PRO A 77 5.03 -14.09 -11.74
CA PRO A 77 4.24 -15.29 -11.48
C PRO A 77 5.06 -16.38 -10.78
N GLY A 78 4.52 -16.90 -9.68
CA GLY A 78 5.17 -17.98 -8.91
C GLY A 78 6.24 -17.52 -7.92
N GLU A 79 6.65 -16.26 -7.97
CA GLU A 79 7.58 -15.68 -7.00
C GLU A 79 6.81 -15.11 -5.80
N ARG A 80 7.27 -15.44 -4.59
CA ARG A 80 6.76 -14.85 -3.35
C ARG A 80 7.81 -13.90 -2.79
N THR A 81 7.43 -12.67 -2.50
CA THR A 81 8.32 -11.72 -1.81
C THR A 81 8.68 -12.28 -0.42
N VAL A 82 9.97 -12.26 -0.12
CA VAL A 82 10.53 -12.55 1.20
C VAL A 82 11.36 -11.34 1.60
N ILE A 83 11.02 -10.73 2.73
CA ILE A 83 11.71 -9.56 3.28
C ILE A 83 12.58 -10.03 4.42
N GLU A 84 13.86 -9.68 4.40
CA GLU A 84 14.79 -9.94 5.49
C GLU A 84 14.97 -8.69 6.35
N VAL A 85 14.74 -8.83 7.66
CA VAL A 85 14.95 -7.77 8.64
C VAL A 85 15.87 -8.30 9.73
N ASP A 86 17.14 -7.88 9.70
CA ASP A 86 18.15 -8.27 10.68
C ASP A 86 18.21 -9.80 10.89
N GLY A 87 18.41 -10.53 9.78
CA GLY A 87 18.48 -11.99 9.76
C GLY A 87 17.14 -12.73 9.91
N ARG A 88 16.01 -12.03 9.95
CA ARG A 88 14.67 -12.64 10.12
C ARG A 88 13.87 -12.50 8.84
N LEU A 89 13.33 -13.61 8.36
CA LEU A 89 12.58 -13.68 7.10
C LEU A 89 11.08 -13.51 7.35
N ILE A 90 10.45 -12.69 6.51
CA ILE A 90 9.01 -12.39 6.53
C ILE A 90 8.43 -12.64 5.13
N GLY A 91 7.39 -13.47 5.05
CA GLY A 91 6.74 -13.82 3.79
C GLY A 91 7.27 -15.13 3.17
N GLY A 92 6.83 -15.43 1.95
CA GLY A 92 7.06 -16.74 1.34
C GLY A 92 6.45 -17.88 2.17
N GLU A 93 7.30 -18.78 2.66
CA GLU A 93 6.92 -19.89 3.53
C GLU A 93 7.18 -19.60 5.02
N HIS A 94 7.69 -18.40 5.34
CA HIS A 94 8.07 -18.02 6.70
C HIS A 94 6.90 -17.36 7.45
N PHE A 95 6.66 -17.82 8.67
CA PHE A 95 5.77 -17.17 9.62
C PHE A 95 6.56 -16.30 10.58
N SER A 96 6.15 -15.03 10.73
CA SER A 96 6.80 -14.07 11.62
C SER A 96 5.81 -13.51 12.62
N LEU A 97 6.17 -13.52 13.91
CA LEU A 97 5.37 -12.91 14.97
C LEU A 97 5.94 -11.55 15.32
N ILE A 98 5.12 -10.50 15.22
CA ILE A 98 5.45 -9.15 15.66
C ILE A 98 4.62 -8.82 16.89
N ALA A 99 5.26 -8.63 18.04
CA ALA A 99 4.58 -8.44 19.32
C ALA A 99 5.18 -7.29 20.13
N GLY A 100 4.40 -6.74 21.05
CA GLY A 100 4.79 -5.61 21.88
C GLY A 100 3.61 -4.68 22.16
N PRO A 101 3.80 -3.66 23.00
CA PRO A 101 2.70 -2.85 23.47
C PRO A 101 2.08 -1.98 22.37
N CYS A 102 0.83 -1.60 22.59
CA CYS A 102 0.12 -0.69 21.69
C CYS A 102 0.75 0.71 21.67
N THR A 103 1.23 1.16 22.83
CA THR A 103 1.84 2.47 23.07
C THR A 103 3.05 2.27 23.96
N VAL A 104 4.11 3.04 23.70
CA VAL A 104 5.26 3.17 24.60
C VAL A 104 4.89 4.14 25.72
N GLU A 105 4.82 3.65 26.96
CA GLU A 105 4.28 4.41 28.10
C GLU A 105 5.32 4.69 29.19
N SER A 106 6.24 3.75 29.42
CA SER A 106 7.37 3.95 30.34
C SER A 106 8.52 3.00 29.98
N ARG A 107 9.72 3.32 30.48
CA ARG A 107 10.90 2.47 30.29
C ARG A 107 10.69 1.07 30.86
N ASP A 108 10.16 0.97 32.08
CA ASP A 108 9.92 -0.32 32.75
C ASP A 108 8.93 -1.20 31.95
N GLN A 109 7.83 -0.61 31.49
CA GLN A 109 6.83 -1.30 30.68
C GLN A 109 7.39 -1.79 29.35
N VAL A 110 8.13 -0.93 28.63
CA VAL A 110 8.71 -1.30 27.32
C VAL A 110 9.76 -2.38 27.45
N LEU A 111 10.71 -2.24 28.38
CA LEU A 111 11.79 -3.20 28.53
C LEU A 111 11.29 -4.55 29.04
N THR A 112 10.37 -4.55 30.01
CA THR A 112 9.72 -5.79 30.48
C THR A 112 9.01 -6.51 29.34
N ALA A 113 8.22 -5.77 28.54
CA ALA A 113 7.55 -6.35 27.39
C ALA A 113 8.53 -6.89 26.33
N ALA A 114 9.61 -6.15 26.04
CA ALA A 114 10.61 -6.56 25.07
C ALA A 114 11.30 -7.88 25.46
N HIS A 115 11.70 -8.02 26.73
CA HIS A 115 12.29 -9.25 27.25
C HIS A 115 11.31 -10.44 27.19
N MET A 116 10.04 -10.23 27.54
CA MET A 116 9.01 -11.26 27.43
C MET A 116 8.77 -11.69 25.98
N VAL A 117 8.70 -10.72 25.06
CA VAL A 117 8.50 -10.97 23.62
C VAL A 117 9.69 -11.72 23.02
N ALA A 118 10.91 -11.38 23.42
CA ALA A 118 12.12 -12.08 23.00
C ALA A 118 12.15 -13.52 23.54
N ALA A 119 11.87 -13.72 24.83
CA ALA A 119 11.78 -15.05 25.43
C ALA A 119 10.67 -15.91 24.80
N GLY A 120 9.59 -15.27 24.32
CA GLY A 120 8.50 -15.92 23.59
C GLY A 120 8.82 -16.29 22.14
N GLY A 121 10.00 -15.95 21.62
CA GLY A 121 10.43 -16.30 20.27
C GLY A 121 9.79 -15.46 19.17
N ALA A 122 9.32 -14.24 19.48
CA ALA A 122 8.83 -13.34 18.45
C ALA A 122 9.96 -12.91 17.50
N SER A 123 9.59 -12.63 16.26
CA SER A 123 10.51 -12.18 15.24
C SER A 123 10.88 -10.71 15.43
N LEU A 124 9.89 -9.83 15.65
CA LEU A 124 10.12 -8.38 15.80
C LEU A 124 9.37 -7.84 17.02
N PHE A 125 9.88 -6.73 17.56
CA PHE A 125 9.24 -5.99 18.65
C PHE A 125 8.52 -4.75 18.11
N ARG A 126 7.25 -4.56 18.48
CA ARG A 126 6.48 -3.36 18.10
C ARG A 126 6.21 -2.43 19.26
N GLY A 127 6.15 -1.13 18.99
CA GLY A 127 5.67 -0.13 19.94
C GLY A 127 5.36 1.21 19.29
N GLY A 128 4.24 1.83 19.68
CA GLY A 128 3.86 3.14 19.16
C GLY A 128 4.44 4.27 20.00
N ALA A 129 5.43 4.99 19.46
CA ALA A 129 5.97 6.21 20.06
C ALA A 129 5.00 7.40 19.92
N TYR A 130 4.25 7.43 18.81
CA TYR A 130 3.22 8.40 18.49
C TYR A 130 1.85 7.70 18.40
N LYS A 131 0.76 8.39 18.78
CA LYS A 131 -0.60 7.83 18.74
C LYS A 131 -1.59 8.70 17.98
N PRO A 132 -2.31 8.16 16.98
CA PRO A 132 -3.43 8.86 16.36
C PRO A 132 -4.63 8.82 17.31
N ARG A 133 -4.88 9.93 18.03
CA ARG A 133 -5.99 10.02 18.98
C ARG A 133 -7.15 10.81 18.37
N SER A 134 -8.37 10.31 18.59
CA SER A 134 -9.60 11.03 18.21
C SER A 134 -9.84 12.28 19.08
N SER A 135 -9.31 12.29 20.31
CA SER A 135 -9.40 13.44 21.22
C SER A 135 -8.02 14.09 21.37
N PRO A 136 -7.92 15.43 21.27
CA PRO A 136 -6.66 16.15 21.45
C PRO A 136 -6.14 16.10 22.90
N TYR A 137 -7.01 15.84 23.88
CA TYR A 137 -6.64 15.79 25.31
C TYR A 137 -6.13 14.41 25.77
N SER A 138 -6.18 13.43 24.87
CA SER A 138 -5.65 12.11 25.14
C SER A 138 -4.13 12.09 25.14
N PHE A 139 -3.54 11.11 25.82
CA PHE A 139 -2.11 10.84 25.71
C PHE A 139 -1.67 10.61 24.24
N GLN A 140 -0.78 11.45 23.73
CA GLN A 140 -0.36 11.45 22.32
C GLN A 140 0.81 10.49 22.03
N GLY A 141 1.33 9.82 23.06
CA GLY A 141 2.58 9.06 23.00
C GLY A 141 3.75 9.87 23.55
N LEU A 142 4.90 9.21 23.74
CA LEU A 142 6.13 9.83 24.25
C LEU A 142 6.96 10.50 23.14
N GLY A 143 6.56 10.39 21.86
CA GLY A 143 7.28 10.95 20.72
C GLY A 143 8.74 10.48 20.68
N GLN A 144 9.69 11.41 20.57
CA GLN A 144 11.12 11.10 20.53
C GLN A 144 11.61 10.30 21.75
N GLU A 145 11.07 10.54 22.94
CA GLU A 145 11.44 9.75 24.12
C GLU A 145 10.97 8.30 23.97
N GLY A 146 9.79 8.09 23.37
CA GLY A 146 9.31 6.76 23.03
C GLY A 146 10.20 6.04 22.03
N LEU A 147 10.74 6.77 21.03
CA LEU A 147 11.70 6.22 20.08
C LEU A 147 13.01 5.81 20.77
N ARG A 148 13.54 6.60 21.71
CA ARG A 148 14.73 6.23 22.49
C ARG A 148 14.52 4.96 23.30
N LEU A 149 13.36 4.81 23.93
CA LEU A 149 13.02 3.59 24.67
C LEU A 149 12.93 2.35 23.76
N LEU A 150 12.45 2.51 22.52
CA LEU A 150 12.44 1.42 21.54
C LEU A 150 13.86 1.05 21.09
N ALA A 151 14.72 2.04 20.86
CA ALA A 151 16.13 1.80 20.55
C ALA A 151 16.83 1.06 21.70
N GLU A 152 16.54 1.41 22.95
CA GLU A 152 17.06 0.70 24.12
C GLU A 152 16.55 -0.75 24.18
N ALA A 153 15.26 -0.98 23.92
CA ALA A 153 14.67 -2.32 23.88
C ALA A 153 15.36 -3.21 22.82
N LYS A 154 15.62 -2.65 21.63
CA LYS A 154 16.40 -3.34 20.58
C LYS A 154 17.80 -3.67 21.07
N ALA A 155 18.51 -2.71 21.67
CA ALA A 155 19.87 -2.92 22.15
C ALA A 155 19.96 -4.05 23.21
N GLN A 156 18.93 -4.21 24.05
CA GLN A 156 18.91 -5.25 25.08
C GLN A 156 18.49 -6.63 24.58
N THR A 157 17.64 -6.70 23.55
CA THR A 157 16.99 -7.96 23.12
C THR A 157 17.44 -8.45 21.75
N GLY A 158 18.04 -7.58 20.94
CA GLY A 158 18.34 -7.85 19.53
C GLY A 158 17.09 -7.97 18.66
N LEU A 159 15.90 -7.62 19.14
CA LEU A 159 14.67 -7.65 18.35
C LEU A 159 14.55 -6.39 17.47
N PRO A 160 14.33 -6.54 16.16
CA PRO A 160 14.10 -5.40 15.27
C PRO A 160 12.82 -4.66 15.63
N ILE A 161 12.82 -3.35 15.43
CA ILE A 161 11.73 -2.46 15.85
C ILE A 161 10.76 -2.20 14.70
N VAL A 162 9.47 -2.42 14.99
CA VAL A 162 8.35 -1.97 14.18
C VAL A 162 7.66 -0.80 14.89
N THR A 163 7.71 0.41 14.31
CA THR A 163 7.02 1.58 14.87
C THR A 163 6.30 2.38 13.80
N GLU A 164 5.27 3.13 14.21
CA GLU A 164 4.37 3.82 13.27
C GLU A 164 4.88 5.21 12.93
N LEU A 165 4.98 5.51 11.64
CA LEU A 165 5.17 6.87 11.14
C LEU A 165 3.80 7.48 10.83
N MET A 166 3.48 8.57 11.53
CA MET A 166 2.18 9.24 11.38
C MET A 166 2.22 10.46 10.48
N ASP A 167 3.36 11.14 10.42
CA ASP A 167 3.55 12.41 9.75
C ASP A 167 4.95 12.45 9.13
N ALA A 168 5.08 13.00 7.93
CA ALA A 168 6.36 13.06 7.22
C ALA A 168 7.40 13.90 7.96
N ARG A 169 7.00 14.82 8.85
CA ARG A 169 7.92 15.63 9.67
C ARG A 169 8.69 14.84 10.72
N ASP A 170 8.23 13.63 11.04
CA ASP A 170 8.87 12.73 11.99
C ASP A 170 9.66 11.61 11.27
N ILE A 171 9.85 11.68 9.95
CA ILE A 171 10.45 10.58 9.19
C ILE A 171 11.90 10.31 9.62
N GLU A 172 12.73 11.33 9.74
CA GLU A 172 14.14 11.19 10.12
C GLU A 172 14.33 10.53 11.48
N PRO A 173 13.72 11.02 12.59
CA PRO A 173 13.89 10.38 13.89
C PRO A 173 13.28 8.96 13.93
N VAL A 174 12.22 8.68 13.16
CA VAL A 174 11.67 7.33 13.06
C VAL A 174 12.62 6.39 12.32
N LEU A 175 13.24 6.83 11.22
CA LEU A 175 14.18 6.02 10.42
C LEU A 175 15.44 5.62 11.21
N GLU A 176 15.87 6.44 12.17
CA GLU A 176 17.00 6.12 13.05
C GLU A 176 16.73 4.91 13.96
N VAL A 177 15.47 4.65 14.31
CA VAL A 177 15.08 3.61 15.27
C VAL A 177 14.36 2.43 14.62
N ALA A 178 13.53 2.70 13.60
CA ALA A 178 12.72 1.70 12.95
C ALA A 178 13.56 0.78 12.05
N ASP A 179 13.34 -0.52 12.21
CA ASP A 179 13.74 -1.53 11.22
C ASP A 179 12.61 -1.79 10.22
N VAL A 180 11.37 -1.58 10.64
CA VAL A 180 10.17 -1.62 9.80
C VAL A 180 9.29 -0.42 10.12
N ILE A 181 8.91 0.34 9.08
CA ILE A 181 7.97 1.45 9.21
C ILE A 181 6.55 0.92 9.12
N GLN A 182 5.76 1.10 10.17
CA GLN A 182 4.33 0.82 10.12
C GLN A 182 3.57 2.03 9.59
N VAL A 183 2.68 1.80 8.61
CA VAL A 183 1.65 2.77 8.21
C VAL A 183 0.33 2.33 8.84
N GLY A 184 -0.20 3.17 9.73
CA GLY A 184 -1.49 2.91 10.37
C GLY A 184 -2.66 2.98 9.39
N ALA A 185 -3.76 2.29 9.73
CA ALA A 185 -4.98 2.22 8.91
C ALA A 185 -5.54 3.59 8.50
N ARG A 186 -5.40 4.60 9.36
CA ARG A 186 -5.86 5.98 9.10
C ARG A 186 -5.01 6.71 8.06
N ASN A 187 -3.78 6.27 7.86
CA ASN A 187 -2.83 6.81 6.90
C ASN A 187 -2.66 5.93 5.65
N MET A 188 -3.45 4.84 5.49
CA MET A 188 -3.33 3.96 4.32
C MET A 188 -3.51 4.71 2.99
N GLN A 189 -4.32 5.78 2.97
CA GLN A 189 -4.52 6.62 1.78
C GLN A 189 -3.82 7.99 1.89
N ASN A 190 -2.87 8.13 2.82
CA ASN A 190 -1.99 9.30 2.88
C ASN A 190 -0.88 9.13 1.83
N TYR A 191 -1.20 9.37 0.57
CA TYR A 191 -0.31 9.08 -0.56
C TYR A 191 1.01 9.86 -0.53
N ALA A 192 0.98 11.10 -0.01
CA ALA A 192 2.20 11.88 0.18
C ALA A 192 3.14 11.20 1.18
N LEU A 193 2.60 10.74 2.33
CA LEU A 193 3.36 9.98 3.31
C LEU A 193 3.88 8.65 2.73
N LEU A 194 3.05 7.92 1.98
CA LEU A 194 3.46 6.67 1.34
C LEU A 194 4.60 6.87 0.34
N ALA A 195 4.57 7.96 -0.42
CA ALA A 195 5.63 8.29 -1.36
C ALA A 195 6.94 8.62 -0.64
N GLU A 196 6.90 9.42 0.44
CA GLU A 196 8.09 9.69 1.24
C GLU A 196 8.66 8.42 1.89
N ILE A 197 7.81 7.55 2.42
CA ILE A 197 8.21 6.24 2.96
C ILE A 197 8.83 5.37 1.85
N GLY A 198 8.26 5.37 0.65
CA GLY A 198 8.77 4.61 -0.49
C GLY A 198 10.15 5.06 -1.00
N ARG A 199 10.60 6.26 -0.63
CA ARG A 199 11.97 6.74 -0.87
C ARG A 199 12.96 6.36 0.22
N SER A 200 12.47 5.82 1.33
CA SER A 200 13.33 5.25 2.37
C SER A 200 13.77 3.83 2.02
N ASP A 201 14.82 3.37 2.69
CA ASP A 201 15.41 2.03 2.57
C ASP A 201 14.84 1.03 3.60
N LYS A 202 13.78 1.41 4.31
CA LYS A 202 13.17 0.57 5.35
C LYS A 202 11.97 -0.20 4.81
N PRO A 203 11.83 -1.49 5.16
CA PRO A 203 10.60 -2.22 4.90
C PRO A 203 9.36 -1.56 5.50
N VAL A 204 8.21 -1.74 4.85
CA VAL A 204 6.95 -1.09 5.18
C VAL A 204 5.90 -2.09 5.58
N LEU A 205 5.29 -1.93 6.75
CA LEU A 205 4.10 -2.65 7.18
C LEU A 205 2.85 -1.79 6.96
N LEU A 206 2.17 -2.02 5.84
CA LEU A 206 0.99 -1.26 5.43
C LEU A 206 -0.30 -1.90 5.96
N LYS A 207 -0.99 -1.22 6.87
CA LYS A 207 -2.28 -1.67 7.39
C LYS A 207 -3.43 -1.27 6.48
N ARG A 208 -4.37 -2.20 6.27
CA ARG A 208 -5.61 -1.94 5.54
C ARG A 208 -6.44 -0.86 6.22
N GLY A 209 -6.94 0.08 5.43
CA GLY A 209 -7.83 1.14 5.88
C GLY A 209 -9.15 0.56 6.36
N LEU A 210 -9.78 1.24 7.32
CA LEU A 210 -10.99 0.79 8.02
C LEU A 210 -12.13 0.34 7.09
N SER A 211 -12.25 1.00 5.93
CA SER A 211 -13.30 0.75 4.94
C SER A 211 -12.74 0.52 3.54
N ALA A 212 -11.43 0.28 3.42
CA ALA A 212 -10.78 0.11 2.13
C ALA A 212 -11.08 -1.27 1.55
N THR A 213 -11.29 -1.34 0.25
CA THR A 213 -11.29 -2.59 -0.54
C THR A 213 -9.88 -3.17 -0.63
N LEU A 214 -9.77 -4.44 -1.06
CA LEU A 214 -8.46 -5.05 -1.34
C LEU A 214 -7.75 -4.38 -2.52
N GLU A 215 -8.50 -3.91 -3.52
CA GLU A 215 -7.94 -3.14 -4.62
C GLU A 215 -7.31 -1.84 -4.12
N GLU A 216 -7.99 -1.10 -3.25
CA GLU A 216 -7.44 0.14 -2.66
C GLU A 216 -6.21 -0.11 -1.79
N LEU A 217 -6.15 -1.23 -1.05
CA LEU A 217 -4.95 -1.63 -0.31
C LEU A 217 -3.77 -1.91 -1.26
N LEU A 218 -4.00 -2.64 -2.34
CA LEU A 218 -2.96 -2.97 -3.33
C LEU A 218 -2.50 -1.74 -4.11
N MET A 219 -3.41 -0.78 -4.34
CA MET A 219 -3.08 0.54 -4.88
C MET A 219 -2.29 1.40 -3.90
N ALA A 220 -2.58 1.34 -2.60
CA ALA A 220 -1.76 2.02 -1.60
C ALA A 220 -0.33 1.45 -1.56
N ALA A 221 -0.17 0.13 -1.70
CA ALA A 221 1.14 -0.50 -1.84
C ALA A 221 1.89 -0.03 -3.10
N GLU A 222 1.20 0.19 -4.23
CA GLU A 222 1.82 0.74 -5.45
C GLU A 222 2.51 2.09 -5.21
N TYR A 223 1.99 2.96 -4.35
CA TYR A 223 2.64 4.24 -4.08
C TYR A 223 4.03 4.06 -3.46
N VAL A 224 4.20 3.06 -2.60
CA VAL A 224 5.50 2.75 -1.99
C VAL A 224 6.42 2.09 -3.03
N LEU A 225 5.90 1.08 -3.74
CA LEU A 225 6.65 0.32 -4.76
C LEU A 225 7.14 1.21 -5.91
N LYS A 226 6.31 2.17 -6.34
CA LYS A 226 6.60 3.10 -7.44
C LYS A 226 7.80 4.00 -7.15
N GLU A 227 8.01 4.37 -5.89
CA GLU A 227 9.16 5.21 -5.49
C GLU A 227 10.46 4.39 -5.34
N GLY A 228 10.38 3.06 -5.47
CA GLY A 228 11.54 2.18 -5.58
C GLY A 228 11.75 1.23 -4.41
N ASN A 229 10.94 1.28 -3.36
CA ASN A 229 11.04 0.37 -2.21
C ASN A 229 10.21 -0.91 -2.44
N PRO A 230 10.84 -2.08 -2.66
CA PRO A 230 10.15 -3.33 -2.95
C PRO A 230 9.60 -4.04 -1.70
N ASP A 231 9.99 -3.60 -0.50
CA ASP A 231 9.82 -4.35 0.75
C ASP A 231 8.54 -3.96 1.47
N VAL A 232 7.40 -4.32 0.87
CA VAL A 232 6.06 -4.01 1.39
C VAL A 232 5.37 -5.25 1.95
N MET A 233 5.01 -5.19 3.23
CA MET A 233 4.15 -6.14 3.94
C MET A 233 2.73 -5.58 4.05
N LEU A 234 1.73 -6.41 3.75
CA LEU A 234 0.32 -6.05 3.90
C LEU A 234 -0.23 -6.62 5.22
N CYS A 235 -1.02 -5.82 5.95
CA CYS A 235 -1.60 -6.19 7.23
C CYS A 235 -3.12 -5.95 7.25
N GLU A 236 -3.90 -7.03 7.26
CA GLU A 236 -5.36 -7.02 7.47
C GLU A 236 -5.70 -6.72 8.94
N ARG A 237 -6.76 -5.93 9.23
CA ARG A 237 -7.07 -5.45 10.60
C ARG A 237 -8.42 -4.76 10.81
#